data_AF-A0A8T3WW59-F1
#
_entry.id   AF-A0A8T3WW59-F1
#
_cell.length_a   1.000
_cell.length_b   1.000
_cell.length_c   1.000
_cell.angle_alpha   90.00
_cell.angle_beta   90.00
_cell.angle_gamma   90.00
#
_symmetry.space_group_name_H-M   'P 1'
#
loop_
_entity.id
_entity.type
_entity.pdbx_description
1 polymer ?
#
loop_
_entity_poly.entity_id
_entity_poly.type
_entity_poly.pdbx_seq_one_letter_code
_entity_poly.pdbx_strand_id
1 'polypeptide(L)'
;MPEEAIELVNPELRKTLFEILRRHGEVNPAYRQEALTFVQKRMGDLERHIADTFFNGQQDIWSKAPEVRVTAPNWTAFNSKEYEAARNAVSSGGLKFSAGIWYLTGRLGSRFSPVIVPDGERLSIEDVINFCHRVGVTGIAWHTRGEMGPGNRDAILENLKTRNMHVSSEFANLFTETTMKFGGITSGYAAVRELSYLRKLEGMLWCGQDGADFQVDWLGQDGPLVYQPNAPRRRLLIEYMADALMLTEMPIAIEYKTGDPAVKMTEKDVTAALDMAKEAESLVYSRIKQQVLEGMGGKLNAANALAWTTESVRLFSRLAGKIGLNIEDGHDYTESARTTSHAVEEGINSPLTPDFLSDVHFLKTANIEVIEANEVIKHFKGRLFHRHPNDSFIGQGDPDFIPASVHETDFVVAAYHEQKAGLHKEISYEPDLYAVRGDPLKDFVEAINRVNRGHAIAANLIAIEKKEGLSCILDQPQEKFSRYYVMAVQEMPLNYQRIDLDIVDKFREEVGKPIKFPYVPLQGHGKSLPIAKARASPN
;
A
#
# COMPACT_ATOMS: atom_id res chain seq x y z
N MET A 1 -13.73 20.85 18.83
CA MET A 1 -12.67 20.67 19.85
C MET A 1 -11.93 21.99 19.93
N PRO A 2 -11.69 22.55 21.14
CA PRO A 2 -10.84 23.73 21.29
C PRO A 2 -9.46 23.46 20.67
N GLU A 3 -8.81 24.47 20.11
CA GLU A 3 -7.43 24.41 19.57
C GLU A 3 -6.35 24.20 20.65
N GLU A 4 -6.73 23.86 21.88
CA GLU A 4 -5.81 23.45 22.94
C GLU A 4 -4.90 22.34 22.41
N ALA A 5 -3.59 22.49 22.66
CA ALA A 5 -2.52 21.72 22.03
C ALA A 5 -2.81 20.21 22.10
N ILE A 6 -3.35 19.67 21.00
CA ILE A 6 -3.55 18.23 20.87
C ILE A 6 -2.15 17.63 20.74
N GLU A 7 -1.64 17.11 21.84
CA GLU A 7 -0.39 16.35 21.83
C GLU A 7 -0.66 14.95 21.26
N LEU A 8 0.26 14.51 20.41
CA LEU A 8 0.26 13.16 19.85
C LEU A 8 0.37 12.11 20.96
N VAL A 9 1.37 12.26 21.81
CA VAL A 9 1.66 11.39 22.96
C VAL A 9 2.25 12.19 24.11
N ASN A 10 2.18 11.61 25.31
CA ASN A 10 2.82 12.16 26.50
C ASN A 10 4.34 12.42 26.25
N PRO A 11 4.87 13.63 26.52
CA PRO A 11 6.29 13.94 26.33
C PRO A 11 7.26 13.01 27.06
N GLU A 12 6.91 12.52 28.26
CA GLU A 12 7.74 11.59 29.03
C GLU A 12 7.79 10.20 28.37
N LEU A 13 6.71 9.77 27.71
CA LEU A 13 6.71 8.53 26.91
C LEU A 13 7.71 8.65 25.75
N ARG A 14 7.62 9.76 24.99
CA ARG A 14 8.53 10.06 23.89
C ARG A 14 9.97 10.07 24.36
N LYS A 15 10.26 10.79 25.45
CA LYS A 15 11.59 10.85 26.07
C LYS A 15 12.11 9.47 26.46
N THR A 16 11.29 8.66 27.13
CA THR A 16 11.65 7.29 27.54
C THR A 16 12.01 6.42 26.33
N LEU A 17 11.20 6.46 25.26
CA LEU A 17 11.48 5.72 24.02
C LEU A 17 12.79 6.16 23.37
N PHE A 18 13.05 7.48 23.32
CA PHE A 18 14.32 8.02 22.82
C PHE A 18 15.51 7.54 23.65
N GLU A 19 15.40 7.54 24.98
CA GLU A 19 16.45 7.07 25.87
C GLU A 19 16.75 5.58 25.72
N ILE A 20 15.72 4.75 25.48
CA ILE A 20 15.90 3.31 25.22
C ILE A 20 16.56 3.09 23.87
N LEU A 21 16.01 3.66 22.79
CA LEU A 21 16.42 3.35 21.42
C LEU A 21 17.75 3.99 21.02
N ARG A 22 18.15 5.11 21.65
CA ARG A 22 19.34 5.89 21.26
C ARG A 22 20.35 6.05 22.37
N ARG A 23 20.54 5.04 23.24
CA ARG A 23 21.70 5.01 24.15
C ARG A 23 22.99 5.18 23.33
N HIS A 24 23.70 6.29 23.56
CA HIS A 24 24.90 6.73 22.84
C HIS A 24 24.70 7.36 21.43
N GLY A 25 23.51 7.82 21.10
CA GLY A 25 23.26 8.64 19.90
C GLY A 25 22.96 7.88 18.61
N GLU A 26 23.09 6.55 18.60
CA GLU A 26 22.79 5.69 17.46
C GLU A 26 21.70 4.66 17.81
N VAL A 27 20.88 4.31 16.81
CA VAL A 27 19.92 3.20 16.95
C VAL A 27 20.70 1.89 17.01
N ASN A 28 20.72 1.26 18.18
CA ASN A 28 21.38 -0.03 18.36
C ASN A 28 20.33 -1.15 18.25
N PRO A 29 20.49 -2.10 17.31
CA PRO A 29 19.58 -3.25 17.17
C PRO A 29 19.37 -4.03 18.48
N ALA A 30 20.36 -4.06 19.38
CA ALA A 30 20.25 -4.72 20.68
C ALA A 30 19.19 -4.08 21.61
N TYR A 31 18.90 -2.78 21.45
CA TYR A 31 17.87 -2.09 22.24
C TYR A 31 16.48 -2.13 21.61
N ARG A 32 16.35 -2.60 20.35
CA ARG A 32 15.03 -2.75 19.72
C ARG A 32 14.13 -3.69 20.52
N GLN A 33 14.70 -4.77 21.06
CA GLN A 33 13.93 -5.70 21.89
C GLN A 33 13.49 -5.09 23.23
N GLU A 34 14.34 -4.25 23.85
CA GLU A 34 13.99 -3.51 25.07
C GLU A 34 12.86 -2.51 24.79
N ALA A 35 12.97 -1.75 23.69
CA ALA A 35 11.93 -0.82 23.25
C ALA A 35 10.62 -1.53 22.93
N LEU A 36 10.68 -2.64 22.19
CA LEU A 36 9.51 -3.45 21.85
C LEU A 36 8.81 -3.97 23.12
N THR A 37 9.58 -4.46 24.09
CA THR A 37 9.03 -4.92 25.38
C THR A 37 8.33 -3.78 26.13
N PHE A 38 8.94 -2.59 26.15
CA PHE A 38 8.35 -1.40 26.76
C PHE A 38 7.05 -0.96 26.05
N VAL A 39 7.08 -0.88 24.71
CA VAL A 39 5.93 -0.55 23.86
C VAL A 39 4.78 -1.52 24.12
N GLN A 40 5.03 -2.83 24.05
CA GLN A 40 4.01 -3.87 24.25
C GLN A 40 3.40 -3.82 25.65
N LYS A 41 4.22 -3.59 26.69
CA LYS A 41 3.72 -3.43 28.05
C LYS A 41 2.79 -2.22 28.16
N ARG A 42 3.20 -1.06 27.65
CA ARG A 42 2.41 0.17 27.70
C ARG A 42 1.11 0.06 26.90
N MET A 43 1.15 -0.60 25.74
CA MET A 43 -0.05 -0.90 24.95
C MET A 43 -1.04 -1.74 25.75
N GLY A 44 -0.58 -2.80 26.41
CA GLY A 44 -1.46 -3.63 27.25
C GLY A 44 -2.10 -2.84 28.41
N ASP A 45 -1.39 -1.86 28.99
CA ASP A 45 -1.96 -0.96 30.00
C ASP A 45 -3.04 -0.05 29.40
N LEU A 46 -2.80 0.53 28.22
CA LEU A 46 -3.75 1.40 27.52
C LEU A 46 -5.00 0.64 27.05
N GLU A 47 -4.84 -0.57 26.54
CA GLU A 47 -5.94 -1.41 26.08
C GLU A 47 -6.89 -1.76 27.23
N ARG A 48 -6.36 -2.10 28.41
CA ARG A 48 -7.18 -2.28 29.61
C ARG A 48 -7.90 -1.00 30.00
N HIS A 49 -7.18 0.13 30.03
CA HIS A 49 -7.77 1.42 30.37
C HIS A 49 -8.91 1.82 29.41
N ILE A 50 -8.74 1.62 28.11
CA ILE A 50 -9.75 1.90 27.08
C ILE A 50 -10.95 0.97 27.26
N ALA A 51 -10.72 -0.34 27.45
CA ALA A 51 -11.79 -1.32 27.69
C ALA A 51 -12.64 -0.97 28.92
N ASP A 52 -11.99 -0.62 30.03
CA ASP A 52 -12.66 -0.24 31.27
C ASP A 52 -13.45 1.07 31.11
N THR A 53 -12.92 2.04 30.35
CA THR A 53 -13.50 3.38 30.20
C THR A 53 -14.64 3.42 29.20
N PHE A 54 -14.51 2.75 28.05
CA PHE A 54 -15.40 2.92 26.91
C PHE A 54 -16.29 1.71 26.63
N PHE A 55 -15.90 0.52 27.10
CA PHE A 55 -16.54 -0.73 26.73
C PHE A 55 -17.08 -1.51 27.95
N ASN A 56 -17.24 -0.86 29.11
CA ASN A 56 -17.72 -1.49 30.35
C ASN A 56 -16.93 -2.76 30.73
N GLY A 57 -15.61 -2.75 30.48
CA GLY A 57 -14.75 -3.90 30.72
C GLY A 57 -14.92 -5.06 29.72
N GLN A 58 -15.75 -4.91 28.69
CA GLN A 58 -15.69 -5.81 27.54
C GLN A 58 -14.39 -5.51 26.80
N GLN A 59 -13.41 -6.41 26.93
CA GLN A 59 -12.29 -6.39 26.02
C GLN A 59 -12.84 -6.65 24.63
N ASP A 60 -12.46 -5.79 23.68
CA ASP A 60 -12.60 -6.10 22.26
C ASP A 60 -11.98 -7.49 22.09
N ILE A 61 -12.80 -8.46 21.69
CA ILE A 61 -12.37 -9.85 21.59
C ILE A 61 -11.37 -9.84 20.45
N TRP A 62 -10.08 -9.84 20.78
CA TRP A 62 -9.02 -10.14 19.84
C TRP A 62 -9.49 -11.31 18.99
N SER A 63 -9.62 -11.12 17.67
CA SER A 63 -9.49 -12.27 16.80
C SER A 63 -8.10 -12.79 17.08
N LYS A 64 -7.99 -13.89 17.85
CA LYS A 64 -6.72 -14.59 18.01
C LYS A 64 -6.10 -14.69 16.63
N ALA A 65 -4.88 -14.17 16.47
CA ALA A 65 -4.16 -14.29 15.22
C ALA A 65 -4.26 -15.76 14.77
N PRO A 66 -4.57 -16.02 13.49
CA PRO A 66 -4.77 -17.38 13.03
C PRO A 66 -3.54 -18.22 13.39
N GLU A 67 -3.77 -19.41 13.96
CA GLU A 67 -2.67 -20.33 14.27
C GLU A 67 -1.94 -20.70 12.98
N VAL A 68 -0.67 -20.34 12.89
CA VAL A 68 0.23 -20.81 11.83
C VAL A 68 1.05 -21.95 12.41
N ARG A 69 0.91 -23.13 11.82
CA ARG A 69 1.78 -24.25 12.16
C ARG A 69 3.04 -24.12 11.32
N VAL A 70 4.21 -24.24 11.94
CA VAL A 70 5.43 -24.62 11.21
C VAL A 70 5.26 -26.09 10.88
N THR A 71 4.65 -26.42 9.76
CA THR A 71 4.97 -27.71 9.18
C THR A 71 6.27 -27.53 8.42
N ALA A 72 7.18 -28.51 8.50
CA ALA A 72 8.28 -28.63 7.54
C ALA A 72 7.85 -29.64 6.49
N PRO A 73 6.95 -29.29 5.58
CA PRO A 73 6.55 -30.20 4.54
C PRO A 73 7.72 -30.46 3.59
N ASN A 74 7.78 -31.72 3.15
CA ASN A 74 8.71 -32.24 2.16
C ASN A 74 8.41 -31.68 0.74
N TRP A 75 8.24 -30.36 0.60
CA TRP A 75 7.88 -29.70 -0.67
C TRP A 75 9.05 -29.57 -1.66
N THR A 76 10.25 -30.02 -1.29
CA THR A 76 11.46 -29.99 -2.12
C THR A 76 11.38 -30.81 -3.41
N ALA A 77 10.29 -31.55 -3.64
CA ALA A 77 10.17 -32.50 -4.74
C ALA A 77 9.42 -32.01 -6.00
N PHE A 78 8.88 -30.79 -6.05
CA PHE A 78 7.96 -30.40 -7.13
C PHE A 78 8.37 -29.14 -7.88
N ASN A 79 9.57 -29.16 -8.47
CA ASN A 79 9.95 -28.24 -9.55
C ASN A 79 9.36 -28.78 -10.87
N SER A 80 8.12 -28.41 -11.17
CA SER A 80 7.53 -28.72 -12.47
C SER A 80 7.91 -27.65 -13.49
N LYS A 81 7.95 -28.00 -14.78
CA LYS A 81 8.28 -27.06 -15.87
C LYS A 81 7.34 -25.85 -15.90
N GLU A 82 6.09 -26.04 -15.46
CA GLU A 82 5.09 -24.98 -15.37
C GLU A 82 5.46 -23.93 -14.32
N TYR A 83 5.95 -24.34 -13.14
CA TYR A 83 6.43 -23.39 -12.12
C TYR A 83 7.72 -22.68 -12.54
N GLU A 84 8.61 -23.37 -13.26
CA GLU A 84 9.77 -22.71 -13.87
C GLU A 84 9.36 -21.64 -14.89
N ALA A 85 8.38 -21.95 -15.76
CA ALA A 85 7.82 -20.98 -16.70
C ALA A 85 7.15 -19.80 -15.96
N ALA A 86 6.40 -20.07 -14.89
CA ALA A 86 5.80 -19.02 -14.06
C ALA A 86 6.85 -18.09 -13.44
N ARG A 87 7.93 -18.63 -12.85
CA ARG A 87 9.04 -17.83 -12.30
C ARG A 87 9.71 -16.94 -13.33
N ASN A 88 9.93 -17.48 -14.53
CA ASN A 88 10.49 -16.70 -15.64
C ASN A 88 9.56 -15.57 -16.08
N ALA A 89 8.25 -15.81 -16.06
CA ALA A 89 7.25 -14.79 -16.35
C ALA A 89 7.20 -13.70 -15.27
N VAL A 90 7.18 -14.06 -13.97
CA VAL A 90 7.18 -13.10 -12.86
C VAL A 90 8.42 -12.19 -12.89
N SER A 91 9.59 -12.74 -13.22
CA SER A 91 10.84 -11.97 -13.32
C SER A 91 11.07 -11.31 -14.69
N SER A 92 10.12 -11.43 -15.62
CA SER A 92 10.26 -10.85 -16.95
C SER A 92 10.33 -9.32 -16.89
N GLY A 93 11.16 -8.71 -17.73
CA GLY A 93 11.35 -7.25 -17.73
C GLY A 93 12.10 -6.68 -16.52
N GLY A 94 12.55 -7.53 -15.58
CA GLY A 94 13.24 -7.09 -14.35
C GLY A 94 12.31 -6.48 -13.29
N LEU A 95 11.01 -6.78 -13.39
CA LEU A 95 10.02 -6.39 -12.38
C LEU A 95 10.19 -7.25 -11.12
N LYS A 96 9.79 -6.69 -9.97
CA LYS A 96 9.78 -7.38 -8.68
C LYS A 96 8.36 -7.43 -8.16
N PHE A 97 7.94 -8.61 -7.72
CA PHE A 97 6.60 -8.79 -7.16
C PHE A 97 6.66 -9.22 -5.70
N SER A 98 5.76 -8.63 -4.92
CA SER A 98 5.36 -9.07 -3.58
C SER A 98 3.87 -9.38 -3.53
N ALA A 99 3.39 -9.93 -2.42
CA ALA A 99 1.98 -10.27 -2.24
C ALA A 99 1.50 -9.91 -0.82
N GLY A 100 0.38 -9.18 -0.75
CA GLY A 100 -0.36 -8.97 0.48
C GLY A 100 -1.04 -10.25 0.93
N ILE A 101 -0.67 -10.75 2.11
CA ILE A 101 -1.21 -12.03 2.60
C ILE A 101 -2.71 -11.94 2.94
N TRP A 102 -3.21 -10.75 3.25
CA TRP A 102 -4.60 -10.49 3.66
C TRP A 102 -5.61 -10.87 2.58
N TYR A 103 -5.35 -10.56 1.32
CA TYR A 103 -6.32 -10.87 0.27
C TYR A 103 -6.22 -12.32 -0.23
N LEU A 104 -5.07 -12.97 -0.06
CA LEU A 104 -4.88 -14.37 -0.48
C LEU A 104 -5.37 -15.40 0.56
N THR A 105 -5.34 -15.03 1.85
CA THR A 105 -5.78 -15.90 2.95
C THR A 105 -7.10 -15.46 3.58
N GLY A 106 -7.51 -14.22 3.33
CA GLY A 106 -8.56 -13.55 4.07
C GLY A 106 -9.98 -14.02 3.78
N ARG A 107 -10.87 -13.49 4.61
CA ARG A 107 -12.32 -13.59 4.46
C ARG A 107 -12.81 -12.55 3.47
N LEU A 108 -12.60 -12.80 2.17
CA LEU A 108 -13.02 -11.87 1.14
C LEU A 108 -14.55 -11.76 1.08
N GLY A 109 -15.08 -10.59 1.42
CA GLY A 109 -16.48 -10.21 1.35
C GLY A 109 -16.66 -8.69 1.40
N SER A 110 -17.77 -8.19 0.87
CA SER A 110 -18.05 -6.75 0.96
C SER A 110 -18.85 -6.45 2.24
N ARG A 111 -18.99 -5.15 2.57
CA ARG A 111 -19.91 -4.71 3.65
C ARG A 111 -21.37 -5.16 3.44
N PHE A 112 -21.72 -5.65 2.25
CA PHE A 112 -23.06 -6.09 1.87
C PHE A 112 -23.19 -7.61 1.65
N SER A 113 -22.10 -8.35 1.55
CA SER A 113 -22.15 -9.80 1.28
C SER A 113 -21.12 -10.55 2.11
N PRO A 114 -21.52 -11.64 2.79
CA PRO A 114 -20.58 -12.46 3.55
C PRO A 114 -19.57 -13.15 2.64
N VAL A 115 -18.58 -13.73 3.32
CA VAL A 115 -17.38 -14.36 2.74
C VAL A 115 -17.70 -15.34 1.62
N ILE A 116 -16.94 -15.19 0.53
CA ILE A 116 -17.27 -15.82 -0.76
C ILE A 116 -16.52 -17.13 -0.94
N VAL A 117 -15.35 -17.27 -0.31
CA VAL A 117 -14.63 -18.55 -0.21
C VAL A 117 -15.05 -19.28 1.08
N PRO A 118 -15.69 -20.45 0.99
CA PRO A 118 -16.03 -21.27 2.15
C PRO A 118 -14.80 -21.55 3.02
N ASP A 119 -14.97 -21.62 4.35
CA ASP A 119 -13.85 -21.85 5.29
C ASP A 119 -12.99 -23.08 4.91
N GLY A 120 -13.59 -24.15 4.38
CA GLY A 120 -12.90 -25.38 3.97
C GLY A 120 -12.09 -25.28 2.67
N GLU A 121 -12.27 -24.22 1.88
CA GLU A 121 -11.56 -23.97 0.61
C GLU A 121 -10.45 -22.91 0.77
N ARG A 122 -10.30 -22.34 1.97
CA ARG A 122 -9.29 -21.33 2.27
C ARG A 122 -7.89 -21.91 2.39
N LEU A 123 -6.95 -21.23 1.78
CA LEU A 123 -5.54 -21.51 1.93
C LEU A 123 -5.04 -21.04 3.29
N SER A 124 -4.09 -21.78 3.86
CA SER A 124 -3.36 -21.30 5.03
C SER A 124 -2.32 -20.27 4.59
N ILE A 125 -1.78 -19.50 5.54
CA ILE A 125 -0.63 -18.59 5.28
C ILE A 125 0.54 -19.38 4.66
N GLU A 126 0.81 -20.58 5.15
CA GLU A 126 1.88 -21.44 4.63
C GLU A 126 1.62 -21.87 3.17
N ASP A 127 0.38 -22.25 2.84
CA ASP A 127 -0.01 -22.61 1.47
C ASP A 127 0.24 -21.43 0.52
N VAL A 128 -0.17 -20.22 0.92
CA VAL A 128 0.01 -19.01 0.11
C VAL A 128 1.49 -18.67 -0.07
N ILE A 129 2.29 -18.67 0.99
CA ILE A 129 3.75 -18.46 0.89
C ILE A 129 4.38 -19.47 -0.08
N ASN A 130 3.98 -20.74 0.01
CA ASN A 130 4.45 -21.79 -0.89
C ASN A 130 4.05 -21.53 -2.35
N PHE A 131 2.80 -21.12 -2.59
CA PHE A 131 2.35 -20.75 -3.94
C PHE A 131 3.16 -19.57 -4.50
N CYS A 132 3.25 -18.47 -3.75
CA CYS A 132 4.01 -17.27 -4.10
C CYS A 132 5.46 -17.60 -4.46
N HIS A 133 6.16 -18.38 -3.62
CA HIS A 133 7.52 -18.85 -3.90
C HIS A 133 7.61 -19.61 -5.23
N ARG A 134 6.68 -20.54 -5.47
CA ARG A 134 6.71 -21.40 -6.66
C ARG A 134 6.45 -20.63 -7.95
N VAL A 135 5.62 -19.58 -7.91
CA VAL A 135 5.39 -18.72 -9.09
C VAL A 135 6.46 -17.65 -9.25
N GLY A 136 7.30 -17.39 -8.23
CA GLY A 136 8.46 -16.49 -8.33
C GLY A 136 8.30 -15.14 -7.66
N VAL A 137 7.26 -14.97 -6.83
CA VAL A 137 7.12 -13.82 -5.93
C VAL A 137 8.23 -13.89 -4.89
N THR A 138 8.79 -12.73 -4.53
CA THR A 138 9.98 -12.65 -3.68
C THR A 138 9.70 -12.09 -2.28
N GLY A 139 8.69 -11.24 -2.15
CA GLY A 139 8.30 -10.62 -0.88
C GLY A 139 6.86 -10.97 -0.47
N ILE A 140 6.60 -10.99 0.84
CA ILE A 140 5.25 -11.06 1.39
C ILE A 140 5.02 -9.85 2.30
N ALA A 141 3.86 -9.23 2.16
CA ALA A 141 3.40 -8.18 3.04
C ALA A 141 2.29 -8.66 3.98
N TRP A 142 2.17 -8.01 5.13
CA TRP A 142 1.17 -8.37 6.13
C TRP A 142 0.75 -7.20 7.00
N HIS A 143 -0.38 -7.39 7.68
CA HIS A 143 -0.76 -6.55 8.79
C HIS A 143 -0.14 -7.04 10.10
N THR A 144 0.60 -6.15 10.76
CA THR A 144 1.03 -6.35 12.15
C THR A 144 -0.19 -6.35 13.06
N ARG A 145 -0.30 -7.41 13.87
CA ARG A 145 -1.49 -7.80 14.65
C ARG A 145 -2.74 -8.18 13.84
N GLY A 146 -2.60 -8.35 12.53
CA GLY A 146 -3.60 -9.00 11.69
C GLY A 146 -3.18 -10.44 11.41
N GLU A 147 -2.61 -10.66 10.23
CA GLU A 147 -2.15 -11.98 9.80
C GLU A 147 -0.84 -12.39 10.50
N MET A 148 0.03 -11.42 10.80
CA MET A 148 1.24 -11.64 11.59
C MET A 148 1.08 -11.07 13.01
N GLY A 149 1.34 -11.89 14.01
CA GLY A 149 1.30 -11.52 15.42
C GLY A 149 2.32 -12.29 16.26
N PRO A 150 2.43 -12.00 17.57
CA PRO A 150 3.48 -12.60 18.41
C PRO A 150 3.40 -14.13 18.47
N GLY A 151 2.21 -14.71 18.29
CA GLY A 151 2.00 -16.16 18.34
C GLY A 151 2.39 -16.93 17.08
N ASN A 152 2.59 -16.26 15.95
CA ASN A 152 2.87 -16.91 14.67
C ASN A 152 4.04 -16.28 13.87
N ARG A 153 4.59 -15.15 14.32
CA ARG A 153 5.67 -14.42 13.64
C ARG A 153 6.90 -15.26 13.35
N ASP A 154 7.51 -15.90 14.36
CA ASP A 154 8.74 -16.69 14.17
C ASP A 154 8.54 -17.84 13.17
N ALA A 155 7.35 -18.44 13.16
CA ALA A 155 6.95 -19.48 12.22
C ALA A 155 6.88 -18.97 10.77
N ILE A 156 6.34 -17.76 10.58
CA ILE A 156 6.25 -17.10 9.26
C ILE A 156 7.66 -16.75 8.76
N LEU A 157 8.50 -16.16 9.60
CA LEU A 157 9.85 -15.73 9.23
C LEU A 157 10.73 -16.92 8.81
N GLU A 158 10.67 -18.03 9.54
CA GLU A 158 11.40 -19.25 9.15
C GLU A 158 10.86 -19.82 7.82
N ASN A 159 9.55 -19.76 7.58
CA ASN A 159 8.95 -20.17 6.30
C ASN A 159 9.41 -19.31 5.11
N LEU A 160 9.56 -18.00 5.29
CA LEU A 160 10.10 -17.12 4.25
C LEU A 160 11.58 -17.40 3.99
N LYS A 161 12.38 -17.47 5.07
CA LYS A 161 13.82 -17.72 5.00
C LYS A 161 14.16 -19.02 4.28
N THR A 162 13.44 -20.11 4.59
CA THR A 162 13.63 -21.42 3.93
C THR A 162 13.32 -21.39 2.43
N ARG A 163 12.54 -20.41 1.96
CA ARG A 163 12.15 -20.21 0.56
C ARG A 163 12.90 -19.07 -0.12
N ASN A 164 13.91 -18.49 0.54
CA ASN A 164 14.63 -17.30 0.07
C ASN A 164 13.66 -16.17 -0.32
N MET A 165 12.62 -16.00 0.49
CA MET A 165 11.70 -14.87 0.42
C MET A 165 11.97 -13.94 1.60
N HIS A 166 11.50 -12.70 1.49
CA HIS A 166 11.62 -11.70 2.55
C HIS A 166 10.27 -11.07 2.87
N VAL A 167 10.25 -10.25 3.90
CA VAL A 167 9.12 -9.38 4.22
C VAL A 167 9.20 -8.18 3.30
N SER A 168 8.25 -7.96 2.40
CA SER A 168 8.30 -6.76 1.55
C SER A 168 8.00 -5.53 2.38
N SER A 169 6.85 -5.55 3.06
CA SER A 169 6.37 -4.44 3.86
C SER A 169 5.50 -4.91 5.02
N GLU A 170 5.38 -4.07 6.04
CA GLU A 170 4.40 -4.26 7.10
C GLU A 170 3.39 -3.13 7.12
N PHE A 171 2.17 -3.46 7.52
CA PHE A 171 1.06 -2.53 7.67
C PHE A 171 0.63 -2.53 9.13
N ALA A 172 0.66 -1.38 9.78
CA ALA A 172 0.10 -1.27 11.13
C ALA A 172 -1.43 -1.27 11.05
N ASN A 173 -2.08 -2.34 11.50
CA ASN A 173 -3.55 -2.41 11.45
C ASN A 173 -4.18 -1.48 12.50
N LEU A 174 -4.72 -0.35 12.01
CA LEU A 174 -5.45 0.63 12.81
C LEU A 174 -6.89 0.85 12.34
N PHE A 175 -7.46 -0.08 11.58
CA PHE A 175 -8.74 0.16 10.90
C PHE A 175 -9.80 -0.91 11.14
N THR A 176 -9.41 -2.11 11.60
CA THR A 176 -10.37 -3.19 11.85
C THR A 176 -10.96 -3.19 13.26
N GLU A 177 -10.28 -2.61 14.24
CA GLU A 177 -10.68 -2.69 15.66
C GLU A 177 -11.70 -1.62 16.06
N THR A 178 -12.62 -1.99 16.95
CA THR A 178 -13.67 -1.08 17.45
C THR A 178 -13.06 0.14 18.14
N THR A 179 -11.92 -0.07 18.81
CA THR A 179 -11.14 1.00 19.46
C THR A 179 -10.74 2.12 18.48
N MET A 180 -10.56 1.81 17.19
CA MET A 180 -10.13 2.76 16.16
C MET A 180 -11.28 3.36 15.34
N LYS A 181 -12.54 3.08 15.71
CA LYS A 181 -13.75 3.52 14.98
C LYS A 181 -13.79 5.03 14.68
N PHE A 182 -13.17 5.85 15.52
CA PHE A 182 -13.17 7.32 15.39
C PHE A 182 -11.77 7.88 15.08
N GLY A 183 -10.96 7.10 14.38
CA GLY A 183 -9.57 7.41 14.05
C GLY A 183 -8.59 6.75 15.01
N GLY A 184 -7.35 6.59 14.53
CA GLY A 184 -6.21 6.11 15.28
C GLY A 184 -5.32 7.27 15.74
N ILE A 185 -4.32 7.65 14.94
CA ILE A 185 -3.37 8.73 15.26
C ILE A 185 -4.07 10.09 15.37
N THR A 186 -5.12 10.30 14.58
CA THR A 186 -5.89 11.54 14.52
C THR A 186 -7.11 11.54 15.44
N SER A 187 -7.24 10.51 16.28
CA SER A 187 -8.35 10.36 17.22
C SER A 187 -8.49 11.55 18.16
N GLY A 188 -9.74 11.90 18.50
CA GLY A 188 -10.02 12.88 19.55
C GLY A 188 -9.56 12.45 20.93
N TYR A 189 -9.45 11.13 21.16
CA TYR A 189 -9.15 10.55 22.47
C TYR A 189 -7.64 10.30 22.63
N ALA A 190 -7.03 10.95 23.63
CA ALA A 190 -5.57 10.86 23.85
C ALA A 190 -5.06 9.42 24.05
N ALA A 191 -5.81 8.59 24.80
CA ALA A 191 -5.44 7.19 25.00
C ALA A 191 -5.46 6.38 23.69
N VAL A 192 -6.40 6.66 22.78
CA VAL A 192 -6.48 5.99 21.46
C VAL A 192 -5.35 6.45 20.55
N ARG A 193 -5.01 7.75 20.56
CA ARG A 193 -3.83 8.26 19.84
C ARG A 193 -2.54 7.63 20.32
N GLU A 194 -2.34 7.56 21.64
CA GLU A 194 -1.14 6.95 22.22
C GLU A 194 -1.05 5.46 21.89
N LEU A 195 -2.16 4.73 21.98
CA LEU A 195 -2.22 3.32 21.56
C LEU A 195 -1.88 3.15 20.08
N SER A 196 -2.45 3.99 19.21
CA SER A 196 -2.20 3.96 17.76
C SER A 196 -0.75 4.26 17.43
N TYR A 197 -0.17 5.27 18.08
CA TYR A 197 1.25 5.60 17.95
C TYR A 197 2.14 4.42 18.33
N LEU A 198 1.84 3.76 19.46
CA LEU A 198 2.60 2.61 19.92
C LEU A 198 2.46 1.39 19.01
N ARG A 199 1.29 1.17 18.39
CA ARG A 199 1.08 0.10 17.40
C ARG A 199 1.85 0.33 16.12
N LYS A 200 1.84 1.56 15.59
CA LYS A 200 2.69 1.89 14.44
C LYS A 200 4.16 1.72 14.79
N LEU A 201 4.58 2.14 15.99
CA LEU A 201 5.96 1.94 16.43
C LEU A 201 6.32 0.46 16.60
N GLU A 202 5.42 -0.38 17.11
CA GLU A 202 5.61 -1.83 17.18
C GLU A 202 5.82 -2.42 15.78
N GLY A 203 4.97 -2.08 14.81
CA GLY A 203 5.14 -2.47 13.41
C GLY A 203 6.51 -2.07 12.87
N MET A 204 6.92 -0.80 13.03
CA MET A 204 8.24 -0.36 12.55
C MET A 204 9.41 -1.08 13.24
N LEU A 205 9.28 -1.43 14.53
CA LEU A 205 10.29 -2.22 15.22
C LEU A 205 10.36 -3.64 14.68
N TRP A 206 9.21 -4.25 14.36
CA TRP A 206 9.14 -5.55 13.67
C TRP A 206 9.72 -5.47 12.27
N CYS A 207 9.35 -4.48 11.45
CA CYS A 207 9.95 -4.24 10.13
C CYS A 207 11.47 -4.31 10.20
N GLY A 208 12.06 -3.58 11.15
CA GLY A 208 13.52 -3.53 11.32
C GLY A 208 14.13 -4.84 11.79
N GLN A 209 13.41 -5.65 12.58
CA GLN A 209 13.87 -6.97 13.03
C GLN A 209 13.72 -8.04 11.93
N ASP A 210 12.67 -7.91 11.10
CA ASP A 210 12.29 -8.90 10.09
C ASP A 210 12.98 -8.67 8.74
N GLY A 211 13.68 -7.53 8.61
CA GLY A 211 14.34 -7.16 7.37
C GLY A 211 13.35 -6.70 6.31
N ALA A 212 12.21 -6.13 6.73
CA ALA A 212 11.27 -5.51 5.81
C ALA A 212 11.88 -4.27 5.16
N ASP A 213 11.48 -3.99 3.92
CA ASP A 213 12.01 -2.85 3.16
C ASP A 213 11.49 -1.52 3.74
N PHE A 214 10.22 -1.48 4.15
CA PHE A 214 9.54 -0.31 4.73
C PHE A 214 8.26 -0.71 5.47
N GLN A 215 7.72 0.22 6.27
CA GLN A 215 6.34 0.12 6.75
C GLN A 215 5.42 0.91 5.82
N VAL A 216 4.29 0.35 5.41
CA VAL A 216 3.23 1.09 4.73
C VAL A 216 2.28 1.69 5.75
N ASP A 217 1.92 2.94 5.53
CA ASP A 217 1.06 3.71 6.39
C ASP A 217 -0.22 4.13 5.67
N TRP A 218 -1.16 3.19 5.61
CA TRP A 218 -2.53 3.48 5.22
C TRP A 218 -3.34 3.99 6.42
N LEU A 219 -3.95 5.16 6.27
CA LEU A 219 -4.55 5.89 7.39
C LEU A 219 -5.91 5.32 7.83
N GLY A 220 -6.60 4.54 6.99
CA GLY A 220 -7.88 3.91 7.31
C GLY A 220 -8.92 4.89 7.88
N GLN A 221 -9.23 4.78 9.18
CA GLN A 221 -10.21 5.62 9.88
C GLN A 221 -9.68 7.02 10.22
N ASP A 222 -8.38 7.28 10.05
CA ASP A 222 -7.77 8.58 10.31
C ASP A 222 -8.17 9.61 9.25
N GLY A 223 -8.85 10.65 9.70
CA GLY A 223 -9.33 11.73 8.85
C GLY A 223 -10.28 12.68 9.59
N PRO A 224 -10.57 13.86 9.05
CA PRO A 224 -11.57 14.74 9.61
C PRO A 224 -12.97 14.12 9.47
N LEU A 225 -13.78 14.19 10.54
CA LEU A 225 -15.23 14.12 10.37
C LEU A 225 -15.68 15.31 9.50
N VAL A 226 -16.82 15.18 8.82
CA VAL A 226 -17.33 16.13 7.79
C VAL A 226 -17.18 17.61 8.18
N TYR A 227 -17.29 17.96 9.46
CA TYR A 227 -17.24 19.34 9.98
C TYR A 227 -15.98 19.70 10.77
N GLN A 228 -14.95 18.85 10.76
CA GLN A 228 -13.75 19.07 11.56
C GLN A 228 -12.57 19.58 10.71
N PRO A 229 -11.71 20.45 11.25
CA PRO A 229 -10.55 20.95 10.53
C PRO A 229 -9.51 19.84 10.30
N ASN A 230 -8.89 19.84 9.12
CA ASN A 230 -7.86 18.86 8.75
C ASN A 230 -6.47 19.19 9.33
N ALA A 231 -6.13 20.49 9.41
CA ALA A 231 -4.78 20.92 9.78
C ALA A 231 -4.24 20.35 11.12
N PRO A 232 -5.03 20.32 12.22
CA PRO A 232 -4.56 19.71 13.47
C PRO A 232 -4.28 18.21 13.34
N ARG A 233 -5.03 17.49 12.50
CA ARG A 233 -4.86 16.04 12.28
C ARG A 233 -3.63 15.74 11.44
N ARG A 234 -3.45 16.50 10.37
CA ARG A 234 -2.25 16.44 9.52
C ARG A 234 -1.00 16.63 10.37
N ARG A 235 -1.02 17.62 11.27
CA ARG A 235 0.09 17.86 12.21
C ARG A 235 0.39 16.64 13.08
N LEU A 236 -0.61 15.94 13.61
CA LEU A 236 -0.40 14.72 14.41
C LEU A 236 0.28 13.61 13.61
N LEU A 237 -0.12 13.42 12.35
CA LEU A 237 0.49 12.45 11.44
C LEU A 237 1.95 12.81 11.14
N ILE A 238 2.24 14.09 10.85
CA ILE A 238 3.60 14.60 10.64
C ILE A 238 4.47 14.38 11.89
N GLU A 239 3.93 14.69 13.08
CA GLU A 239 4.65 14.47 14.34
C GLU A 239 4.93 12.98 14.58
N TYR A 240 3.98 12.10 14.25
CA TYR A 240 4.15 10.65 14.34
C TYR A 240 5.26 10.17 13.39
N MET A 241 5.19 10.51 12.10
CA MET A 241 6.16 10.04 11.11
C MET A 241 7.57 10.52 11.47
N ALA A 242 7.70 11.78 11.93
CA ALA A 242 8.97 12.31 12.37
C ALA A 242 9.52 11.59 13.62
N ASP A 243 8.67 11.33 14.62
CA ASP A 243 9.05 10.55 15.81
C ASP A 243 9.49 9.14 15.41
N ALA A 244 8.66 8.45 14.65
CA ALA A 244 8.84 7.04 14.32
C ALA A 244 10.10 6.82 13.45
N LEU A 245 10.34 7.71 12.48
CA LEU A 245 11.57 7.70 11.68
C LEU A 245 12.82 7.99 12.54
N MET A 246 12.76 8.96 13.46
CA MET A 246 13.90 9.27 14.34
C MET A 246 14.22 8.15 15.34
N LEU A 247 13.21 7.37 15.74
CA LEU A 247 13.33 6.29 16.72
C LEU A 247 13.80 4.98 16.08
N THR A 248 13.33 4.66 14.87
CA THR A 248 13.56 3.34 14.25
C THR A 248 14.51 3.35 13.06
N GLU A 249 14.64 4.52 12.41
CA GLU A 249 15.26 4.70 11.10
C GLU A 249 14.65 3.84 9.97
N MET A 250 13.47 3.24 10.20
CA MET A 250 12.79 2.44 9.18
C MET A 250 12.08 3.35 8.18
N PRO A 251 12.16 3.06 6.87
CA PRO A 251 11.41 3.83 5.89
C PRO A 251 9.90 3.66 6.05
N ILE A 252 9.16 4.71 5.71
CA ILE A 252 7.69 4.79 5.77
C ILE A 252 7.18 5.09 4.37
N ALA A 253 6.30 4.26 3.83
CA ALA A 253 5.55 4.54 2.62
C ALA A 253 4.17 5.08 3.00
N ILE A 254 3.87 6.33 2.64
CA ILE A 254 2.54 6.92 2.84
C ILE A 254 1.63 6.40 1.74
N GLU A 255 0.53 5.75 2.12
CA GLU A 255 -0.53 5.37 1.20
C GLU A 255 -1.69 6.35 1.37
N TYR A 256 -1.90 7.17 0.35
CA TYR A 256 -2.97 8.17 0.33
C TYR A 256 -4.24 7.57 -0.25
N LYS A 257 -5.39 8.12 0.12
CA LYS A 257 -6.69 7.70 -0.40
C LYS A 257 -7.66 8.87 -0.31
N THR A 258 -8.60 8.99 -1.23
CA THR A 258 -9.55 10.11 -1.22
C THR A 258 -10.61 9.96 -0.12
N GLY A 259 -10.96 8.71 0.20
CA GLY A 259 -11.92 8.29 1.22
C GLY A 259 -12.11 6.76 1.28
N ASP A 260 -12.90 6.32 2.27
CA ASP A 260 -13.22 4.93 2.65
C ASP A 260 -12.09 4.24 3.47
N PRO A 261 -12.26 4.01 4.79
CA PRO A 261 -13.48 4.14 5.58
C PRO A 261 -13.80 5.56 6.07
N ALA A 262 -12.81 6.45 6.17
CA ALA A 262 -13.10 7.85 6.50
C ALA A 262 -13.77 8.57 5.31
N VAL A 263 -14.74 9.45 5.59
CA VAL A 263 -15.45 10.20 4.52
C VAL A 263 -14.50 11.12 3.76
N LYS A 264 -13.48 11.63 4.45
CA LYS A 264 -12.39 12.43 3.92
C LYS A 264 -11.11 12.00 4.63
N MET A 265 -10.09 11.67 3.86
CA MET A 265 -8.77 11.39 4.41
C MET A 265 -8.00 12.69 4.60
N THR A 266 -6.98 12.65 5.45
CA THR A 266 -6.06 13.78 5.63
C THR A 266 -5.16 13.97 4.40
N GLU A 267 -4.71 12.85 3.81
CA GLU A 267 -3.92 12.79 2.58
C GLU A 267 -4.77 12.18 1.47
N LYS A 268 -5.34 13.04 0.63
CA LYS A 268 -6.32 12.64 -0.40
C LYS A 268 -5.68 12.25 -1.72
N ASP A 269 -4.51 12.81 -2.02
CA ASP A 269 -3.82 12.68 -3.29
C ASP A 269 -2.30 12.58 -3.09
N VAL A 270 -1.62 12.22 -4.18
CA VAL A 270 -0.16 12.05 -4.25
C VAL A 270 0.62 13.31 -3.84
N THR A 271 0.08 14.51 -4.13
CA THR A 271 0.75 15.78 -3.84
C THR A 271 0.69 16.09 -2.35
N ALA A 272 -0.47 15.89 -1.73
CA ALA A 272 -0.66 16.05 -0.30
C ALA A 272 0.27 15.13 0.50
N ALA A 273 0.34 13.85 0.10
CA ALA A 273 1.20 12.85 0.72
C ALA A 273 2.68 13.21 0.60
N LEU A 274 3.11 13.71 -0.57
CA LEU A 274 4.46 14.23 -0.77
C LEU A 274 4.81 15.37 0.17
N ASP A 275 3.91 16.33 0.27
CA ASP A 275 4.14 17.49 1.11
C ASP A 275 4.18 17.07 2.57
N MET A 276 3.40 16.07 2.97
CA MET A 276 3.46 15.49 4.32
C MET A 276 4.83 14.85 4.57
N ALA A 277 5.34 14.08 3.61
CA ALA A 277 6.66 13.46 3.72
C ALA A 277 7.76 14.53 3.89
N LYS A 278 7.74 15.61 3.10
CA LYS A 278 8.69 16.72 3.21
C LYS A 278 8.56 17.46 4.54
N GLU A 279 7.33 17.73 5.00
CA GLU A 279 7.04 18.38 6.27
C GLU A 279 7.57 17.54 7.46
N ALA A 280 7.33 16.23 7.43
CA ALA A 280 7.84 15.30 8.44
C ALA A 280 9.37 15.25 8.47
N GLU A 281 10.04 15.16 7.31
CA GLU A 281 11.50 15.22 7.25
C GLU A 281 12.07 16.56 7.72
N SER A 282 11.41 17.67 7.40
CA SER A 282 11.78 19.00 7.91
C SER A 282 11.66 19.08 9.44
N LEU A 283 10.64 18.45 10.02
CA LEU A 283 10.48 18.32 11.46
C LEU A 283 11.59 17.45 12.08
N VAL A 284 11.97 16.33 11.43
CA VAL A 284 13.12 15.50 11.83
C VAL A 284 14.40 16.33 11.86
N TYR A 285 14.69 17.06 10.78
CA TYR A 285 15.87 17.94 10.71
C TYR A 285 15.89 18.96 11.85
N SER A 286 14.74 19.61 12.10
CA SER A 286 14.60 20.61 13.16
C SER A 286 14.85 20.03 14.55
N ARG A 287 14.36 18.81 14.82
CA ARG A 287 14.56 18.12 16.10
C ARG A 287 16.01 17.65 16.29
N ILE A 288 16.64 17.10 15.26
CA ILE A 288 18.07 16.75 15.29
C ILE A 288 18.89 18.00 15.61
N LYS A 289 18.62 19.11 14.91
CA LYS A 289 19.28 20.38 15.18
C LYS A 289 19.13 20.79 16.63
N GLN A 290 17.92 20.73 17.20
CA GLN A 290 17.67 21.08 18.59
C GLN A 290 18.43 20.16 19.57
N GLN A 291 18.37 18.85 19.38
CA GLN A 291 19.06 17.86 20.25
C GLN A 291 20.57 18.08 20.27
N VAL A 292 21.18 18.35 19.11
CA VAL A 292 22.62 18.63 19.03
C VAL A 292 22.95 19.95 19.75
N LEU A 293 22.14 20.99 19.58
CA LEU A 293 22.32 22.27 20.29
C LEU A 293 22.24 22.12 21.81
N GLU A 294 21.28 21.35 22.30
CA GLU A 294 21.10 21.06 23.73
C GLU A 294 22.26 20.26 24.30
N GLY A 295 22.73 19.22 23.58
CA GLY A 295 23.90 18.42 23.96
C GLY A 295 25.20 19.23 24.05
N MET A 296 25.27 20.37 23.35
CA MET A 296 26.40 21.30 23.38
C MET A 296 26.27 22.39 24.44
N GLY A 297 25.29 22.28 25.35
CA GLY A 297 25.03 23.25 26.40
C GLY A 297 24.57 24.61 25.88
N GLY A 298 23.96 24.65 24.68
CA GLY A 298 23.43 25.87 24.06
C GLY A 298 24.48 26.88 23.58
N LYS A 299 25.78 26.55 23.62
CA LYS A 299 26.87 27.47 23.24
C LYS A 299 27.44 27.11 21.86
N LEU A 300 26.97 27.80 20.82
CA LEU A 300 27.62 27.78 19.51
C LEU A 300 28.88 28.65 19.53
N ASN A 301 30.05 28.02 19.40
CA ASN A 301 31.28 28.70 18.97
C ASN A 301 31.71 28.15 17.61
N ALA A 302 32.70 28.74 16.94
CA ALA A 302 33.09 28.34 15.58
C ALA A 302 33.53 26.87 15.46
N ALA A 303 34.25 26.33 16.45
CA ALA A 303 34.69 24.93 16.47
C ALA A 303 33.49 23.97 16.68
N ASN A 304 32.60 24.36 17.58
CA ASN A 304 31.35 23.66 17.88
C ASN A 304 30.38 23.71 16.69
N ALA A 305 30.31 24.81 15.94
CA ALA A 305 29.45 24.96 14.77
C ALA A 305 29.82 24.01 13.63
N LEU A 306 31.12 23.74 13.42
CA LEU A 306 31.55 22.77 12.42
C LEU A 306 31.16 21.35 12.83
N ALA A 307 31.45 20.94 14.07
CA ALA A 307 31.05 19.63 14.59
C ALA A 307 29.52 19.44 14.57
N TRP A 308 28.76 20.48 14.92
CA TRP A 308 27.29 20.54 14.79
C TRP A 308 26.85 20.29 13.35
N THR A 309 27.44 21.00 12.38
CA THR A 309 27.08 20.88 10.97
C THR A 309 27.35 19.46 10.47
N THR A 310 28.52 18.92 10.79
CA THR A 310 28.91 17.57 10.35
C THR A 310 27.99 16.49 10.92
N GLU A 311 27.72 16.52 12.23
CA GLU A 311 26.89 15.47 12.85
C GLU A 311 25.41 15.59 12.47
N SER A 312 24.87 16.81 12.40
CA SER A 312 23.49 17.02 11.96
C SER A 312 23.29 16.59 10.50
N VAL A 313 24.25 16.88 9.62
CA VAL A 313 24.23 16.42 8.21
C VAL A 313 24.39 14.90 8.13
N ARG A 314 25.25 14.29 8.94
CA ARG A 314 25.41 12.83 8.99
C ARG A 314 24.12 12.14 9.42
N LEU A 315 23.49 12.59 10.50
CA LEU A 315 22.24 12.01 11.00
C LEU A 315 21.08 12.26 10.04
N PHE A 316 20.94 13.47 9.51
CA PHE A 316 19.87 13.79 8.57
C PHE A 316 20.04 13.04 7.23
N SER A 317 21.25 12.92 6.70
CA SER A 317 21.47 12.19 5.44
C SER A 317 21.12 10.70 5.52
N ARG A 318 21.12 10.09 6.71
CA ARG A 318 20.61 8.72 6.94
C ARG A 318 19.10 8.62 6.95
N LEU A 319 18.38 9.71 7.17
CA LEU A 319 16.91 9.75 7.34
C LEU A 319 16.20 10.42 6.16
N ALA A 320 16.87 11.33 5.46
CA ALA A 320 16.32 12.02 4.30
C ALA A 320 15.95 11.02 3.20
N GLY A 321 14.75 11.17 2.63
CA GLY A 321 14.22 10.28 1.61
C GLY A 321 13.66 8.97 2.14
N LYS A 322 13.65 8.73 3.45
CA LYS A 322 13.04 7.53 4.05
C LYS A 322 11.53 7.65 4.26
N ILE A 323 10.94 8.82 4.02
CA ILE A 323 9.48 8.95 3.93
C ILE A 323 9.13 9.06 2.45
N GLY A 324 8.57 7.97 1.94
CA GLY A 324 8.19 7.76 0.56
C GLY A 324 6.70 7.54 0.41
N LEU A 325 6.31 7.04 -0.75
CA LEU A 325 4.93 6.75 -1.10
C LEU A 325 4.72 5.27 -1.44
N ASN A 326 3.51 4.82 -1.13
CA ASN A 326 2.84 3.71 -1.78
C ASN A 326 1.75 4.30 -2.69
N ILE A 327 1.76 3.95 -3.98
CA ILE A 327 0.71 4.37 -4.91
C ILE A 327 -0.23 3.20 -5.14
N GLU A 328 -1.51 3.42 -4.87
CA GLU A 328 -2.58 2.47 -5.19
C GLU A 328 -3.46 3.04 -6.30
N ASP A 329 -3.49 2.34 -7.43
CA ASP A 329 -4.09 2.87 -8.66
C ASP A 329 -5.59 3.17 -8.47
N GLY A 330 -6.29 2.32 -7.73
CA GLY A 330 -7.71 2.41 -7.39
C GLY A 330 -8.06 3.67 -6.61
N HIS A 331 -7.13 4.20 -5.80
CA HIS A 331 -7.34 5.40 -5.00
C HIS A 331 -7.46 6.66 -5.87
N ASP A 332 -6.66 6.79 -6.93
CA ASP A 332 -6.66 7.97 -7.81
C ASP A 332 -7.89 8.04 -8.71
N TYR A 333 -8.43 6.89 -9.12
CA TYR A 333 -9.65 6.83 -9.96
C TYR A 333 -10.91 7.34 -9.24
N THR A 334 -10.87 7.58 -7.93
CA THR A 334 -12.04 8.01 -7.14
C THR A 334 -12.21 9.53 -7.02
N GLU A 335 -11.12 10.32 -6.97
CA GLU A 335 -11.19 11.78 -6.79
C GLU A 335 -11.77 12.45 -8.04
N SER A 336 -11.29 12.00 -9.19
CA SER A 336 -11.67 12.43 -10.51
C SER A 336 -13.17 12.60 -10.75
N ALA A 337 -13.97 11.60 -10.39
CA ALA A 337 -15.40 11.65 -10.63
C ALA A 337 -16.09 12.80 -9.88
N ARG A 338 -15.60 13.15 -8.68
CA ARG A 338 -16.19 14.20 -7.83
C ARG A 338 -15.93 15.61 -8.36
N THR A 339 -14.75 15.87 -8.90
CA THR A 339 -14.44 17.19 -9.50
C THR A 339 -15.22 17.41 -10.78
N THR A 340 -15.44 16.36 -11.57
CA THR A 340 -16.27 16.46 -12.80
C THR A 340 -17.76 16.68 -12.54
N SER A 341 -18.33 16.10 -11.48
CA SER A 341 -19.76 16.31 -11.18
C SER A 341 -20.09 17.76 -10.84
N HIS A 342 -19.19 18.47 -10.13
CA HIS A 342 -19.38 19.90 -9.84
C HIS A 342 -19.20 20.80 -11.08
N ALA A 343 -18.26 20.49 -11.96
CA ALA A 343 -18.08 21.25 -13.20
C ALA A 343 -19.27 21.08 -14.18
N VAL A 344 -19.95 19.93 -14.15
CA VAL A 344 -21.17 19.72 -14.93
C VAL A 344 -22.33 20.51 -14.34
N GLU A 345 -22.51 20.54 -13.02
CA GLU A 345 -23.58 21.32 -12.38
C GLU A 345 -23.47 22.83 -12.66
N GLU A 346 -22.26 23.38 -12.74
CA GLU A 346 -22.05 24.80 -13.10
C GLU A 346 -22.17 25.09 -14.61
N GLY A 347 -22.19 24.05 -15.46
CA GLY A 347 -22.22 24.15 -16.93
C GLY A 347 -23.59 23.91 -17.60
N ILE A 348 -24.64 23.54 -16.87
CA ILE A 348 -25.96 23.10 -17.40
C ILE A 348 -26.78 24.20 -18.12
N ASN A 349 -26.25 25.41 -18.31
CA ASN A 349 -26.93 26.46 -19.10
C ASN A 349 -26.48 26.57 -20.57
N SER A 350 -25.69 25.63 -21.09
CA SER A 350 -25.30 25.61 -22.52
C SER A 350 -25.91 24.41 -23.26
N PRO A 351 -26.54 24.61 -24.44
CA PRO A 351 -27.12 23.53 -25.22
C PRO A 351 -26.01 22.78 -25.96
N LEU A 352 -25.35 21.84 -25.28
CA LEU A 352 -24.39 20.93 -25.89
C LEU A 352 -25.01 19.53 -26.01
N THR A 353 -24.78 18.91 -27.16
CA THR A 353 -25.35 17.61 -27.55
C THR A 353 -24.79 16.46 -26.70
N PRO A 354 -25.56 15.37 -26.50
CA PRO A 354 -25.14 14.20 -25.72
C PRO A 354 -23.78 13.61 -26.11
N ASP A 355 -23.42 13.68 -27.40
CA ASP A 355 -22.17 13.13 -27.93
C ASP A 355 -20.92 13.97 -27.56
N PHE A 356 -21.08 15.25 -27.21
CA PHE A 356 -19.95 16.11 -26.81
C PHE A 356 -19.59 15.92 -25.33
N LEU A 357 -20.57 15.57 -24.50
CA LEU A 357 -20.36 15.28 -23.08
C LEU A 357 -19.73 13.90 -22.86
N SER A 358 -19.97 12.91 -23.73
CA SER A 358 -19.26 11.62 -23.64
C SER A 358 -17.77 11.73 -23.93
N ASP A 359 -17.38 12.58 -24.88
CA ASP A 359 -15.99 12.68 -25.34
C ASP A 359 -15.12 13.58 -24.45
N VAL A 360 -15.70 14.61 -23.83
CA VAL A 360 -14.96 15.56 -22.96
C VAL A 360 -14.88 15.06 -21.52
N HIS A 361 -15.87 14.31 -21.03
CA HIS A 361 -15.90 13.79 -19.66
C HIS A 361 -14.99 12.57 -19.48
N PHE A 362 -14.82 11.75 -20.53
CA PHE A 362 -13.93 10.58 -20.51
C PHE A 362 -12.43 10.95 -20.46
N LEU A 363 -12.06 12.15 -20.91
CA LEU A 363 -10.66 12.54 -21.03
C LEU A 363 -10.10 13.30 -19.82
N LYS A 364 -10.95 13.97 -19.02
CA LYS A 364 -10.45 15.09 -18.20
C LYS A 364 -10.20 14.83 -16.72
N THR A 365 -10.71 13.76 -16.11
CA THR A 365 -10.71 13.74 -14.64
C THR A 365 -10.00 12.57 -13.99
N ALA A 366 -10.13 11.32 -14.45
CA ALA A 366 -9.41 10.19 -13.84
C ALA A 366 -7.94 10.13 -14.27
N ASN A 367 -7.66 10.76 -15.40
CA ASN A 367 -6.49 10.51 -16.20
C ASN A 367 -5.34 11.47 -15.88
N ILE A 368 -5.65 12.65 -15.34
CA ILE A 368 -4.64 13.67 -15.08
C ILE A 368 -3.88 13.32 -13.81
N GLU A 369 -4.51 12.76 -12.78
CA GLU A 369 -3.86 12.57 -11.47
C GLU A 369 -2.88 11.39 -11.44
N VAL A 370 -3.19 10.22 -12.04
CA VAL A 370 -2.21 9.12 -12.16
C VAL A 370 -1.03 9.53 -13.04
N ILE A 371 -1.28 10.33 -14.08
CA ILE A 371 -0.24 10.78 -15.03
C ILE A 371 0.57 11.95 -14.46
N GLU A 372 -0.05 12.87 -13.74
CA GLU A 372 0.61 13.93 -12.97
C GLU A 372 1.39 13.32 -11.81
N ALA A 373 0.87 12.30 -11.12
CA ALA A 373 1.65 11.49 -10.19
C ALA A 373 2.90 10.94 -10.90
N ASN A 374 2.77 10.46 -12.13
CA ASN A 374 3.87 9.93 -12.94
C ASN A 374 4.87 10.99 -13.49
N GLU A 375 4.47 12.24 -13.70
CA GLU A 375 5.39 13.35 -14.00
C GLU A 375 6.05 13.91 -12.73
N VAL A 376 5.31 13.98 -11.62
CA VAL A 376 5.86 14.17 -10.28
C VAL A 376 6.82 13.01 -9.94
N ILE A 377 6.68 11.84 -10.57
CA ILE A 377 7.57 10.66 -10.39
C ILE A 377 9.01 10.89 -10.81
N LYS A 378 9.27 11.83 -11.72
CA LYS A 378 10.64 12.31 -11.98
C LYS A 378 11.24 13.04 -10.76
N HIS A 379 10.41 13.68 -9.94
CA HIS A 379 10.78 14.28 -8.66
C HIS A 379 10.73 13.27 -7.48
N PHE A 380 10.17 12.08 -7.69
CA PHE A 380 10.10 10.98 -6.71
C PHE A 380 11.29 10.02 -6.74
N LYS A 381 12.35 10.26 -7.51
CA LYS A 381 13.49 9.33 -7.52
C LYS A 381 14.01 9.11 -6.09
N GLY A 382 13.91 7.88 -5.60
CA GLY A 382 14.23 7.50 -4.21
C GLY A 382 13.13 7.73 -3.18
N ARG A 383 11.88 7.99 -3.60
CA ARG A 383 10.70 8.17 -2.74
C ARG A 383 9.49 7.32 -3.12
N LEU A 384 9.40 6.80 -4.34
CA LEU A 384 8.41 5.76 -4.64
C LEU A 384 8.97 4.42 -4.15
N PHE A 385 8.35 3.84 -3.13
CA PHE A 385 8.83 2.57 -2.55
C PHE A 385 8.05 1.38 -3.09
N HIS A 386 6.76 1.59 -3.30
CA HIS A 386 5.80 0.52 -3.55
C HIS A 386 4.70 1.00 -4.48
N ARG A 387 4.13 0.06 -5.24
CA ARG A 387 2.91 0.27 -6.00
C ARG A 387 1.95 -0.89 -5.73
N HIS A 388 0.70 -0.54 -5.45
CA HIS A 388 -0.45 -1.43 -5.37
C HIS A 388 -1.24 -1.35 -6.70
N PRO A 389 -0.87 -2.14 -7.72
CA PRO A 389 -1.59 -2.15 -8.98
C PRO A 389 -2.93 -2.85 -8.81
N ASN A 390 -4.01 -2.10 -8.95
CA ASN A 390 -5.37 -2.58 -9.06
C ASN A 390 -6.16 -1.69 -10.04
N ASP A 391 -7.46 -1.88 -10.11
CA ASP A 391 -8.32 -1.11 -11.00
C ASP A 391 -9.67 -0.84 -10.34
N SER A 392 -10.42 0.12 -10.88
CA SER A 392 -11.73 0.47 -10.38
C SER A 392 -12.62 0.96 -11.52
N PHE A 393 -13.90 1.22 -11.26
CA PHE A 393 -14.69 2.06 -12.16
C PHE A 393 -14.58 3.51 -11.69
N ILE A 394 -14.44 4.44 -12.64
CA ILE A 394 -14.40 5.88 -12.35
C ILE A 394 -15.56 6.26 -11.41
N GLY A 395 -15.20 6.80 -10.24
CA GLY A 395 -16.16 7.27 -9.24
C GLY A 395 -16.90 6.22 -8.43
N GLN A 396 -16.60 4.93 -8.57
CA GLN A 396 -17.25 3.86 -7.78
C GLN A 396 -16.56 3.53 -6.46
N GLY A 397 -15.54 4.29 -6.07
CA GLY A 397 -14.71 3.98 -4.92
C GLY A 397 -13.57 3.04 -5.32
N ASP A 398 -13.05 2.33 -4.33
CA ASP A 398 -11.91 1.44 -4.45
C ASP A 398 -12.37 -0.02 -4.29
N PRO A 399 -12.71 -0.71 -5.39
CA PRO A 399 -13.24 -2.06 -5.38
C PRO A 399 -12.14 -3.12 -5.58
N ASP A 400 -10.87 -2.70 -5.68
CA ASP A 400 -9.68 -3.55 -5.77
C ASP A 400 -9.76 -4.58 -6.92
N PHE A 401 -10.13 -4.13 -8.13
CA PHE A 401 -10.18 -5.00 -9.30
C PHE A 401 -8.79 -5.36 -9.82
N ILE A 402 -8.73 -6.38 -10.67
CA ILE A 402 -7.51 -6.76 -11.39
C ILE A 402 -7.01 -5.53 -12.17
N PRO A 403 -5.71 -5.16 -12.08
CA PRO A 403 -5.14 -4.01 -12.77
C PRO A 403 -5.38 -4.10 -14.29
N ALA A 404 -5.61 -2.94 -14.92
CA ALA A 404 -5.85 -2.83 -16.36
C ALA A 404 -7.04 -3.67 -16.86
N SER A 405 -8.03 -3.95 -16.01
CA SER A 405 -9.28 -4.63 -16.39
C SER A 405 -10.38 -3.68 -16.85
N VAL A 406 -10.27 -2.40 -16.47
CA VAL A 406 -11.14 -1.29 -16.85
C VAL A 406 -10.31 -0.22 -17.58
N HIS A 407 -9.15 0.16 -17.03
CA HIS A 407 -8.35 1.28 -17.50
C HIS A 407 -7.00 0.85 -18.11
N GLU A 408 -7.02 -0.08 -19.07
CA GLU A 408 -5.80 -0.66 -19.66
C GLU A 408 -4.85 0.37 -20.27
N THR A 409 -5.39 1.35 -21.00
CA THR A 409 -4.58 2.40 -21.65
C THR A 409 -3.88 3.28 -20.61
N ASP A 410 -4.56 3.64 -19.53
CA ASP A 410 -3.99 4.50 -18.49
C ASP A 410 -2.89 3.75 -17.72
N PHE A 411 -3.11 2.45 -17.43
CA PHE A 411 -2.08 1.59 -16.85
C PHE A 411 -0.83 1.49 -17.72
N VAL A 412 -0.98 1.33 -19.05
CA VAL A 412 0.15 1.28 -19.99
C VAL A 412 0.92 2.61 -20.02
N VAL A 413 0.22 3.75 -19.97
CA VAL A 413 0.87 5.07 -19.92
C VAL A 413 1.69 5.21 -18.63
N ALA A 414 1.14 4.81 -17.48
CA ALA A 414 1.88 4.79 -16.23
C ALA A 414 3.15 3.92 -16.32
N ALA A 415 3.00 2.68 -16.82
CA ALA A 415 4.14 1.77 -17.03
C ALA A 415 5.21 2.35 -17.98
N TYR A 416 4.81 3.09 -19.02
CA TYR A 416 5.72 3.80 -19.92
C TYR A 416 6.57 4.85 -19.18
N HIS A 417 5.94 5.71 -18.37
CA HIS A 417 6.68 6.73 -17.62
C HIS A 417 7.59 6.11 -16.55
N GLU A 418 7.13 5.10 -15.82
CA GLU A 418 7.95 4.35 -14.86
C GLU A 418 9.17 3.70 -15.52
N GLN A 419 8.97 3.11 -16.70
CA GLN A 419 10.04 2.45 -17.43
C GLN A 419 11.05 3.43 -18.00
N LYS A 420 10.57 4.56 -18.55
CA LYS A 420 11.42 5.66 -19.04
C LYS A 420 12.24 6.30 -17.92
N ALA A 421 11.69 6.39 -16.70
CA ALA A 421 12.38 6.88 -15.51
C ALA A 421 13.30 5.82 -14.84
N GLY A 422 13.15 4.54 -15.19
CA GLY A 422 13.92 3.43 -14.61
C GLY A 422 13.37 2.89 -13.28
N LEU A 423 12.20 3.35 -12.84
CA LEU A 423 11.66 3.08 -11.50
C LEU A 423 11.07 1.70 -11.32
N HIS A 424 10.54 1.10 -12.40
CA HIS A 424 10.09 -0.31 -12.42
C HIS A 424 11.13 -1.33 -11.91
N LYS A 425 12.41 -0.95 -11.84
CA LYS A 425 13.51 -1.78 -11.28
C LYS A 425 13.78 -1.50 -9.80
N GLU A 426 13.39 -0.32 -9.34
CA GLU A 426 13.63 0.19 -7.98
C GLU A 426 12.48 -0.18 -7.04
N ILE A 427 11.25 -0.30 -7.55
CA ILE A 427 10.05 -0.56 -6.75
C ILE A 427 9.63 -2.03 -6.76
N SER A 428 8.83 -2.42 -5.77
CA SER A 428 8.06 -3.67 -5.80
C SER A 428 6.65 -3.40 -6.33
N TYR A 429 6.06 -4.38 -7.02
CA TYR A 429 4.65 -4.40 -7.39
C TYR A 429 3.92 -5.40 -6.52
N GLU A 430 2.91 -4.95 -5.78
CA GLU A 430 2.07 -5.82 -4.95
C GLU A 430 0.63 -5.60 -5.32
N PRO A 431 0.06 -6.39 -6.24
CA PRO A 431 -1.36 -6.26 -6.54
C PRO A 431 -2.18 -6.28 -5.25
N ASP A 432 -2.88 -5.20 -4.93
CA ASP A 432 -3.76 -5.13 -3.78
C ASP A 432 -5.19 -5.30 -4.28
N LEU A 433 -5.69 -6.51 -4.09
CA LEU A 433 -6.87 -7.00 -4.79
C LEU A 433 -7.91 -7.43 -3.77
N TYR A 434 -9.17 -7.33 -4.16
CA TYR A 434 -10.26 -7.88 -3.39
C TYR A 434 -11.16 -8.70 -4.31
N ALA A 435 -10.80 -9.98 -4.45
CA ALA A 435 -11.50 -10.95 -5.30
C ALA A 435 -12.92 -11.24 -4.78
N VAL A 436 -13.89 -10.35 -5.07
CA VAL A 436 -15.28 -10.50 -4.64
C VAL A 436 -15.97 -11.66 -5.35
N ARG A 437 -15.51 -12.17 -6.49
CA ARG A 437 -16.27 -13.22 -7.23
C ARG A 437 -15.41 -14.34 -7.80
N GLY A 438 -14.12 -14.34 -7.49
CA GLY A 438 -13.11 -15.21 -8.09
C GLY A 438 -12.33 -16.05 -7.09
N ASP A 439 -11.37 -16.79 -7.63
CA ASP A 439 -10.30 -17.41 -6.85
C ASP A 439 -9.22 -16.35 -6.61
N PRO A 440 -8.89 -16.01 -5.35
CA PRO A 440 -7.87 -15.01 -5.04
C PRO A 440 -6.52 -15.30 -5.68
N LEU A 441 -6.13 -16.58 -5.80
CA LEU A 441 -4.87 -16.95 -6.45
C LEU A 441 -4.93 -16.70 -7.96
N LYS A 442 -6.06 -16.95 -8.62
CA LYS A 442 -6.21 -16.70 -10.07
C LYS A 442 -6.24 -15.21 -10.37
N ASP A 443 -6.95 -14.43 -9.56
CA ASP A 443 -6.97 -12.97 -9.70
C ASP A 443 -5.58 -12.37 -9.48
N PHE A 444 -4.82 -12.88 -8.50
CA PHE A 444 -3.42 -12.50 -8.29
C PHE A 444 -2.51 -12.85 -9.48
N VAL A 445 -2.61 -14.07 -10.03
CA VAL A 445 -1.82 -14.46 -11.22
C VAL A 445 -2.21 -13.63 -12.45
N GLU A 446 -3.50 -13.39 -12.67
CA GLU A 446 -3.95 -12.52 -13.76
C GLU A 446 -3.49 -11.08 -13.56
N ALA A 447 -3.47 -10.56 -12.33
CA ALA A 447 -2.91 -9.24 -12.03
C ALA A 447 -1.41 -9.15 -12.39
N ILE A 448 -0.61 -10.15 -12.01
CA ILE A 448 0.80 -10.22 -12.44
C ILE A 448 0.90 -10.22 -13.97
N ASN A 449 0.08 -11.03 -14.66
CA ASN A 449 0.05 -11.06 -16.12
C ASN A 449 -0.27 -9.70 -16.74
N ARG A 450 -1.18 -8.93 -16.12
CA ARG A 450 -1.59 -7.60 -16.57
C ARG A 450 -0.48 -6.57 -16.37
N VAL A 451 0.18 -6.59 -15.21
CA VAL A 451 1.35 -5.74 -14.93
C VAL A 451 2.47 -6.03 -15.94
N ASN A 452 2.85 -7.30 -16.11
CA ASN A 452 3.85 -7.72 -17.11
C ASN A 452 3.49 -7.27 -18.52
N ARG A 453 2.23 -7.45 -18.93
CA ARG A 453 1.76 -7.04 -20.25
C ARG A 453 1.85 -5.52 -20.43
N GLY A 454 1.44 -4.74 -19.43
CA GLY A 454 1.54 -3.28 -19.47
C GLY A 454 2.97 -2.80 -19.67
N HIS A 455 3.93 -3.36 -18.92
CA HIS A 455 5.34 -3.05 -19.09
C HIS A 455 5.93 -3.54 -20.43
N ALA A 456 5.46 -4.65 -20.98
CA ALA A 456 5.89 -5.07 -22.32
C ALA A 456 5.43 -4.10 -23.41
N ILE A 457 4.20 -3.58 -23.30
CA ILE A 457 3.67 -2.55 -24.21
C ILE A 457 4.48 -1.25 -24.04
N ALA A 458 4.74 -0.83 -22.80
CA ALA A 458 5.59 0.32 -22.48
C ALA A 458 7.00 0.20 -23.09
N ALA A 459 7.63 -0.97 -23.01
CA ALA A 459 8.93 -1.23 -23.62
C ALA A 459 8.91 -1.04 -25.14
N ASN A 460 7.86 -1.53 -25.80
CA ASN A 460 7.65 -1.33 -27.24
C ASN A 460 7.44 0.17 -27.56
N LEU A 461 6.65 0.89 -26.77
CA LEU A 461 6.46 2.33 -26.92
C LEU A 461 7.77 3.10 -26.84
N ILE A 462 8.61 2.81 -25.84
CA ILE A 462 9.94 3.44 -25.69
C ILE A 462 10.85 3.13 -26.89
N ALA A 463 10.83 1.88 -27.37
CA ALA A 463 11.62 1.49 -28.54
C ALA A 463 11.19 2.25 -29.81
N ILE A 464 9.87 2.40 -29.99
CA ILE A 464 9.29 3.14 -31.11
C ILE A 464 9.56 4.65 -30.98
N GLU A 465 9.39 5.23 -29.80
CA GLU A 465 9.73 6.62 -29.49
C GLU A 465 11.16 6.94 -29.91
N LYS A 466 12.11 6.09 -29.51
CA LYS A 466 13.53 6.23 -29.84
C LYS A 466 13.80 6.11 -31.34
N LYS A 467 13.07 5.25 -32.04
CA LYS A 467 13.25 4.99 -33.47
C LYS A 467 12.66 6.10 -34.34
N GLU A 468 11.46 6.57 -33.99
CA GLU A 468 10.64 7.47 -34.80
C GLU A 468 10.71 8.95 -34.31
N GLY A 469 11.36 9.22 -33.17
CA GLY A 469 11.51 10.56 -32.63
C GLY A 469 10.23 11.15 -32.04
N LEU A 470 9.38 10.32 -31.43
CA LEU A 470 8.02 10.69 -30.99
C LEU A 470 7.95 11.23 -29.54
N SER A 471 9.08 11.65 -28.97
CA SER A 471 9.11 12.07 -27.55
C SER A 471 8.17 13.24 -27.28
N CYS A 472 8.04 14.20 -28.21
CA CYS A 472 7.14 15.34 -28.06
C CYS A 472 5.66 14.98 -27.99
N ILE A 473 5.27 13.82 -28.55
CA ILE A 473 3.90 13.30 -28.55
C ILE A 473 3.66 12.46 -27.29
N LEU A 474 4.57 11.54 -26.99
CA LEU A 474 4.39 10.59 -25.89
C LEU A 474 4.64 11.22 -24.52
N ASP A 475 5.41 12.31 -24.44
CA ASP A 475 5.57 13.09 -23.21
C ASP A 475 4.40 14.06 -22.97
N GLN A 476 3.40 14.08 -23.87
CA GLN A 476 2.14 14.81 -23.70
C GLN A 476 0.94 13.85 -23.65
N PRO A 477 0.84 13.03 -22.59
CA PRO A 477 -0.18 11.97 -22.46
C PRO A 477 -1.62 12.49 -22.44
N GLN A 478 -1.82 13.79 -22.20
CA GLN A 478 -3.12 14.45 -22.23
C GLN A 478 -3.67 14.63 -23.66
N GLU A 479 -2.81 14.54 -24.68
CA GLU A 479 -3.22 14.73 -26.06
C GLU A 479 -3.88 13.47 -26.63
N LYS A 480 -5.03 13.65 -27.30
CA LYS A 480 -5.78 12.56 -27.97
C LYS A 480 -4.89 11.68 -28.87
N PHE A 481 -3.86 12.27 -29.47
CA PHE A 481 -2.95 11.59 -30.39
C PHE A 481 -2.02 10.58 -29.70
N SER A 482 -1.54 10.86 -28.48
CA SER A 482 -0.69 9.92 -27.74
C SER A 482 -1.47 8.67 -27.34
N ARG A 483 -2.73 8.81 -26.93
CA ARG A 483 -3.64 7.68 -26.62
C ARG A 483 -3.89 6.78 -27.82
N TYR A 484 -4.17 7.34 -29.00
CA TYR A 484 -4.31 6.52 -30.21
C TYR A 484 -3.05 5.74 -30.53
N TYR A 485 -1.88 6.32 -30.25
CA TYR A 485 -0.61 5.64 -30.42
C TYR A 485 -0.47 4.45 -29.45
N VAL A 486 -0.79 4.66 -28.17
CA VAL A 486 -0.79 3.59 -27.17
C VAL A 486 -1.73 2.46 -27.59
N MET A 487 -2.96 2.79 -28.01
CA MET A 487 -3.93 1.81 -28.51
C MET A 487 -3.42 1.05 -29.73
N ALA A 488 -2.73 1.71 -30.66
CA ALA A 488 -2.14 1.05 -31.82
C ALA A 488 -1.02 0.06 -31.41
N VAL A 489 -0.24 0.38 -30.38
CA VAL A 489 0.83 -0.51 -29.88
C VAL A 489 0.27 -1.67 -29.04
N GLN A 490 -0.87 -1.51 -28.37
CA GLN A 490 -1.55 -2.60 -27.64
C GLN A 490 -1.91 -3.79 -28.55
N GLU A 491 -2.17 -3.54 -29.84
CA GLU A 491 -2.49 -4.56 -30.85
C GLU A 491 -1.25 -5.20 -31.50
N MET A 492 -0.05 -4.72 -31.17
CA MET A 492 1.19 -5.29 -31.71
C MET A 492 1.52 -6.62 -31.03
N PRO A 493 2.24 -7.52 -31.70
CA PRO A 493 2.79 -8.71 -31.06
C PRO A 493 3.66 -8.32 -29.85
N LEU A 494 3.27 -8.78 -28.67
CA LEU A 494 3.99 -8.52 -27.42
C LEU A 494 4.90 -9.70 -27.10
N ASN A 495 6.16 -9.40 -26.77
CA ASN A 495 7.08 -10.37 -26.22
C ASN A 495 6.99 -10.33 -24.69
N TYR A 496 5.97 -10.98 -24.14
CA TYR A 496 5.87 -11.21 -22.70
C TYR A 496 5.46 -12.64 -22.41
N GLN A 497 5.89 -13.17 -21.27
CA GLN A 497 5.53 -14.51 -20.84
C GLN A 497 4.29 -14.40 -19.94
N ARG A 498 3.21 -15.07 -20.35
CA ARG A 498 2.00 -15.18 -19.55
C ARG A 498 2.09 -16.42 -18.67
N ILE A 499 1.73 -16.28 -17.40
CA ILE A 499 1.52 -17.39 -16.46
C ILE A 499 0.16 -18.02 -16.77
N ASP A 500 0.14 -19.33 -16.94
CA ASP A 500 -1.10 -20.08 -17.11
C ASP A 500 -1.90 -20.12 -15.79
N LEU A 501 -3.20 -19.83 -15.84
CA LEU A 501 -4.07 -19.83 -14.67
C LEU A 501 -4.32 -21.25 -14.14
N ASP A 502 -4.14 -22.29 -14.97
CA ASP A 502 -4.28 -23.69 -14.58
C ASP A 502 -3.25 -24.10 -13.51
N ILE A 503 -2.17 -23.32 -13.35
CA ILE A 503 -1.19 -23.52 -12.27
C ILE A 503 -1.83 -23.40 -10.89
N VAL A 504 -2.88 -22.58 -10.77
CA VAL A 504 -3.62 -22.38 -9.53
C VAL A 504 -4.47 -23.61 -9.22
N ASP A 505 -5.17 -24.16 -10.21
CA ASP A 505 -5.99 -25.36 -10.02
C ASP A 505 -5.11 -26.55 -9.61
N LYS A 506 -3.98 -26.73 -10.30
CA LYS A 506 -2.97 -27.71 -9.95
C LYS A 506 -2.44 -27.53 -8.53
N PHE A 507 -2.09 -26.31 -8.15
CA PHE A 507 -1.65 -26.01 -6.78
C PHE A 507 -2.72 -26.38 -5.74
N ARG A 508 -3.97 -26.00 -6.00
CA ARG A 508 -5.10 -26.29 -5.10
C ARG A 508 -5.37 -27.78 -4.96
N GLU A 509 -5.27 -28.55 -6.04
CA GLU A 509 -5.34 -30.01 -6.01
C GLU A 509 -4.21 -30.60 -5.15
N GLU A 510 -2.97 -30.11 -5.33
CA GLU A 510 -1.80 -30.56 -4.56
C GLU A 510 -1.96 -30.34 -3.04
N VAL A 511 -2.56 -29.23 -2.62
CA VAL A 511 -2.80 -28.94 -1.19
C VAL A 511 -4.16 -29.46 -0.68
N GLY A 512 -4.91 -30.20 -1.51
CA GLY A 512 -6.19 -30.79 -1.14
C GLY A 512 -7.32 -29.76 -0.90
N LYS A 513 -7.25 -28.58 -1.54
CA LYS A 513 -8.23 -27.49 -1.43
C LYS A 513 -8.75 -27.03 -2.80
N PRO A 514 -9.31 -27.94 -3.62
CA PRO A 514 -9.89 -27.57 -4.90
C PRO A 514 -11.08 -26.63 -4.71
N ILE A 515 -11.20 -25.60 -5.55
CA ILE A 515 -12.39 -24.74 -5.58
C ILE A 515 -13.48 -25.45 -6.37
N LYS A 516 -14.70 -25.43 -5.83
CA LYS A 516 -15.87 -26.09 -6.45
C LYS A 516 -16.65 -25.19 -7.39
N PHE A 517 -16.40 -23.88 -7.36
CA PHE A 517 -17.09 -22.90 -8.18
C PHE A 517 -16.30 -22.58 -9.46
N PRO A 518 -16.97 -22.40 -10.60
CA PRO A 518 -16.29 -21.96 -11.81
C PRO A 518 -15.66 -20.58 -11.56
N TYR A 519 -14.41 -20.43 -11.96
CA TYR A 519 -13.74 -19.13 -11.96
C TYR A 519 -14.44 -18.22 -12.97
N VAL A 520 -15.07 -17.16 -12.48
CA VAL A 520 -15.65 -16.10 -13.31
C VAL A 520 -14.87 -14.83 -13.04
N PRO A 521 -13.83 -14.52 -13.84
CA PRO A 521 -13.10 -13.27 -13.67
C PRO A 521 -14.09 -12.11 -13.82
N LEU A 522 -13.99 -11.12 -12.93
CA LEU A 522 -14.62 -9.82 -13.13
C LEU A 522 -13.89 -9.13 -14.29
N GLN A 523 -14.27 -9.47 -15.52
CA GLN A 523 -13.89 -8.67 -16.67
C GLN A 523 -14.79 -7.43 -16.66
N GLY A 524 -14.18 -6.23 -16.64
CA GLY A 524 -14.87 -4.99 -16.95
C GLY A 524 -15.69 -5.22 -18.22
N HIS A 525 -17.01 -5.05 -18.11
CA HIS A 525 -17.97 -5.48 -19.13
C HIS A 525 -17.81 -4.70 -20.46
N GLY A 526 -16.86 -5.09 -21.30
CA GLY A 526 -16.78 -4.68 -22.72
C GLY A 526 -17.58 -5.60 -23.64
N LYS A 527 -17.96 -6.80 -23.18
CA LYS A 527 -18.95 -7.64 -23.82
C LYS A 527 -20.11 -7.78 -22.86
N SER A 528 -21.29 -7.33 -23.30
CA SER A 528 -22.54 -7.51 -22.58
C SER A 528 -22.60 -8.94 -22.03
N LEU A 529 -22.78 -9.08 -20.72
CA LEU A 529 -23.25 -10.34 -20.17
C LEU A 529 -24.45 -10.75 -21.03
N PRO A 530 -24.51 -12.00 -21.54
CA PRO A 530 -25.78 -12.50 -22.00
C PRO A 530 -26.66 -12.42 -20.75
N ILE A 531 -27.58 -11.45 -20.74
CA ILE A 531 -28.69 -11.43 -19.78
C ILE A 531 -29.25 -12.83 -19.91
N ALA A 532 -28.98 -13.66 -18.91
CA ALA A 532 -29.60 -14.95 -18.80
C ALA A 532 -31.08 -14.61 -18.89
N LYS A 533 -31.73 -15.02 -19.99
CA LYS A 533 -33.18 -14.89 -20.15
C LYS A 533 -33.71 -15.53 -18.88
N ALA A 534 -34.18 -14.69 -17.95
CA ALA A 534 -34.94 -15.15 -16.81
C ALA A 534 -36.04 -15.99 -17.44
N ARG A 535 -35.95 -17.32 -17.28
CA ARG A 535 -37.06 -18.19 -17.57
C ARG A 535 -38.14 -17.70 -16.63
N ALA A 536 -39.10 -16.97 -17.16
CA ALA A 536 -40.37 -16.77 -16.51
C ALA A 536 -40.84 -18.17 -16.09
N SER A 537 -40.85 -18.42 -14.79
CA SER A 537 -41.60 -19.52 -14.21
C SER A 537 -43.05 -19.31 -14.61
N PRO A 538 -43.70 -20.25 -15.33
CA PRO A 538 -45.14 -20.25 -15.43
C PRO A 538 -45.66 -20.91 -14.16
N ASN A 539 -45.76 -20.12 -13.08
CA ASN A 539 -46.61 -20.38 -11.91
C ASN A 539 -46.68 -19.11 -11.07
#